data_AF-A0A9X7HEC3-F1
#
_entry.id   AF-A0A9X7HEC3-F1
#
_cell.length_a   1.000
_cell.length_b   1.000
_cell.length_c   1.000
_cell.angle_alpha   90.00
_cell.angle_beta   90.00
_cell.angle_gamma   90.00
#
_symmetry.space_group_name_H-M   'P 1'
#
loop_
_entity.id
_entity.type
_entity.pdbx_description
1 polymer ?
#
loop_
_entity_poly.entity_id
_entity_poly.type
_entity_poly.pdbx_seq_one_letter_code
_entity_poly.pdbx_strand_id
1 'polypeptide(L)'
;MTNPTYHERNLSNINKLAPNTKQAALKWYNYCIKNNIDVLIYETTRTKERQEELVDNGKSQTRKSYHLVGQALDFVPIVNGKEGWNSYDTEPFKSAIKYAKSIGFTWGGDWSSFVDEPHLQFEYKGYGTDKVLEAKPPAYPGTILKSGSKGNSVKLVQKELGITADGIFGPITDRAVRNFQKKNGLTVDGKVGPKTWAKLFD
;
A
#
# COMPACT_ATOMS: atom_id res chain seq x y z
N MET A 1 -24.05 7.12 4.95
CA MET A 1 -23.32 6.52 3.82
C MET A 1 -24.12 5.31 3.37
N THR A 2 -24.45 5.23 2.08
CA THR A 2 -25.09 4.06 1.50
C THR A 2 -24.06 2.94 1.36
N ASN A 3 -24.42 1.70 1.72
CA ASN A 3 -23.53 0.57 1.49
C ASN A 3 -23.37 0.36 -0.03
N PRO A 4 -22.14 0.15 -0.54
CA PRO A 4 -21.92 -0.22 -1.94
C PRO A 4 -22.70 -1.48 -2.33
N THR A 5 -23.11 -1.57 -3.59
CA THR A 5 -23.92 -2.70 -4.09
C THR A 5 -23.25 -4.05 -3.85
N TYR A 6 -21.92 -4.12 -3.95
CA TYR A 6 -21.14 -5.36 -3.85
C TYR A 6 -20.25 -5.43 -2.61
N HIS A 7 -20.65 -4.82 -1.49
CA HIS A 7 -19.76 -4.57 -0.36
C HIS A 7 -19.01 -5.81 0.16
N GLU A 8 -19.74 -6.85 0.56
CA GLU A 8 -19.17 -8.08 1.11
C GLU A 8 -18.32 -8.84 0.08
N ARG A 9 -18.78 -8.86 -1.18
CA ARG A 9 -18.04 -9.49 -2.28
C ARG A 9 -16.70 -8.79 -2.51
N ASN A 10 -16.69 -7.47 -2.52
CA ASN A 10 -15.48 -6.68 -2.70
C ASN A 10 -14.48 -6.93 -1.57
N LEU A 11 -14.94 -6.92 -0.31
CA LEU A 11 -14.08 -7.22 0.83
C LEU A 11 -13.51 -8.65 0.78
N SER A 12 -14.35 -9.63 0.43
CA SER A 12 -13.91 -11.02 0.24
C SER A 12 -12.83 -11.15 -0.84
N ASN A 13 -13.00 -10.46 -1.98
CA ASN A 13 -12.01 -10.47 -3.06
C ASN A 13 -10.71 -9.74 -2.67
N ILE A 14 -10.80 -8.56 -2.05
CA ILE A 14 -9.64 -7.81 -1.54
C ILE A 14 -8.83 -8.66 -0.53
N ASN A 15 -9.50 -9.46 0.29
CA ASN A 15 -8.84 -10.29 1.29
C ASN A 15 -7.94 -11.39 0.71
N LYS A 16 -8.09 -11.71 -0.58
CA LYS A 16 -7.24 -12.69 -1.29
C LYS A 16 -5.92 -12.08 -1.80
N LEU A 17 -5.81 -10.75 -1.84
CA LEU A 17 -4.63 -10.05 -2.35
C LEU A 17 -3.42 -10.24 -1.43
N ALA A 18 -2.23 -10.09 -2.02
CA ALA A 18 -0.98 -10.05 -1.29
C ALA A 18 -0.97 -8.90 -0.26
N PRO A 19 -0.19 -8.99 0.83
CA PRO A 19 -0.46 -8.17 2.02
C PRO A 19 -0.41 -6.64 1.81
N ASN A 20 0.59 -6.12 1.11
CA ASN A 20 0.69 -4.67 0.85
C ASN A 20 -0.33 -4.22 -0.20
N THR A 21 -0.55 -5.04 -1.23
CA THR A 21 -1.57 -4.84 -2.27
C THR A 21 -2.96 -4.79 -1.65
N LYS A 22 -3.27 -5.70 -0.72
CA LYS A 22 -4.51 -5.71 0.06
C LYS A 22 -4.67 -4.40 0.82
N GLN A 23 -3.62 -3.91 1.49
CA GLN A 23 -3.70 -2.65 2.23
C GLN A 23 -3.97 -1.46 1.28
N ALA A 24 -3.31 -1.42 0.12
CA ALA A 24 -3.54 -0.40 -0.89
C ALA A 24 -4.96 -0.48 -1.49
N ALA A 25 -5.43 -1.68 -1.82
CA ALA A 25 -6.78 -1.92 -2.34
C ALA A 25 -7.86 -1.52 -1.33
N LEU A 26 -7.67 -1.80 -0.03
CA LEU A 26 -8.57 -1.32 1.03
C LEU A 26 -8.60 0.21 1.10
N LYS A 27 -7.46 0.90 0.96
CA LYS A 27 -7.43 2.38 0.93
C LYS A 27 -8.21 2.91 -0.27
N TRP A 28 -7.98 2.35 -1.46
CA TRP A 28 -8.72 2.71 -2.67
C TRP A 28 -10.22 2.45 -2.53
N TYR A 29 -10.61 1.28 -2.06
CA TYR A 29 -12.02 0.94 -1.89
C TYR A 29 -12.72 1.82 -0.85
N ASN A 30 -12.05 2.14 0.26
CA ASN A 30 -12.56 3.11 1.24
C ASN A 30 -12.70 4.52 0.66
N TYR A 31 -11.80 4.94 -0.23
CA TYR A 31 -11.95 6.18 -0.97
C TYR A 31 -13.21 6.13 -1.85
N CYS A 32 -13.45 5.03 -2.58
CA CYS A 32 -14.66 4.85 -3.37
C CYS A 32 -15.92 4.97 -2.51
N ILE A 33 -15.99 4.26 -1.37
CA ILE A 33 -17.12 4.34 -0.42
C ILE A 33 -17.35 5.76 0.06
N LYS A 34 -16.28 6.44 0.52
CA LYS A 34 -16.38 7.80 1.07
C LYS A 34 -16.88 8.81 0.04
N ASN A 35 -16.61 8.59 -1.23
CA ASN A 35 -17.00 9.46 -2.34
C ASN A 35 -18.23 8.96 -3.11
N ASN A 36 -18.97 7.97 -2.57
CA ASN A 36 -20.14 7.35 -3.20
C ASN A 36 -19.88 6.82 -4.62
N ILE A 37 -18.69 6.25 -4.84
CA ILE A 37 -18.28 5.61 -6.09
C ILE A 37 -18.53 4.12 -5.94
N ASP A 38 -19.49 3.58 -6.70
CA ASP A 38 -19.85 2.17 -6.61
C ASP A 38 -19.08 1.34 -7.63
N VAL A 39 -18.42 0.29 -7.18
CA VAL A 39 -17.57 -0.57 -8.02
C VAL A 39 -17.77 -2.03 -7.65
N LEU A 40 -17.61 -2.90 -8.63
CA LEU A 40 -17.49 -4.34 -8.44
C LEU A 40 -16.04 -4.74 -8.64
N ILE A 41 -15.41 -5.33 -7.62
CA ILE A 41 -14.09 -5.96 -7.74
C ILE A 41 -14.32 -7.38 -8.26
N TYR A 42 -14.00 -7.60 -9.53
CA TYR A 42 -14.38 -8.78 -10.30
C TYR A 42 -13.42 -9.95 -10.07
N GLU A 43 -12.12 -9.74 -10.28
CA GLU A 43 -11.05 -10.73 -10.12
C GLU A 43 -9.89 -10.15 -9.28
N THR A 44 -9.21 -10.97 -8.47
CA THR A 44 -8.04 -10.56 -7.67
C THR A 44 -6.89 -11.56 -7.72
N THR A 45 -7.19 -12.85 -7.78
CA THR A 45 -6.17 -13.91 -7.86
C THR A 45 -6.49 -14.85 -9.01
N ARG A 46 -5.44 -15.32 -9.68
CA ARG A 46 -5.54 -16.25 -10.81
C ARG A 46 -4.66 -17.48 -10.57
N THR A 47 -5.09 -18.64 -11.05
CA THR A 47 -4.25 -19.85 -11.02
C THR A 47 -3.29 -19.88 -12.20
N LYS A 48 -2.22 -20.68 -12.10
CA LYS A 48 -1.23 -20.81 -13.18
C LYS A 48 -1.86 -21.41 -14.43
N GLU A 49 -2.69 -22.43 -14.25
CA GLU A 49 -3.41 -23.15 -15.31
C GLU A 49 -4.33 -22.18 -16.06
N ARG A 50 -5.08 -21.32 -15.33
CA ARG A 50 -5.93 -20.31 -15.94
C ARG A 50 -5.12 -19.29 -16.74
N GLN A 51 -3.95 -18.89 -16.26
CA GLN A 51 -3.08 -17.97 -17.00
C GLN A 51 -2.53 -18.63 -18.28
N GLU A 52 -2.19 -19.91 -18.24
CA GLU A 52 -1.78 -20.67 -19.41
C GLU A 52 -2.92 -20.74 -20.45
N GLU A 53 -4.15 -21.07 -20.04
CA GLU A 53 -5.33 -21.06 -20.91
C GLU A 53 -5.57 -19.69 -21.57
N LEU A 54 -5.39 -18.59 -20.83
CA LEU A 54 -5.59 -17.25 -21.38
C LEU A 54 -4.54 -16.91 -22.44
N VAL A 55 -3.30 -17.35 -22.26
CA VAL A 55 -2.24 -17.17 -23.26
C VAL A 55 -2.53 -18.02 -24.49
N ASP A 56 -2.88 -19.29 -24.31
CA ASP A 56 -3.11 -20.22 -25.40
C ASP A 56 -4.34 -19.81 -26.26
N ASN A 57 -5.33 -19.17 -25.64
CA ASN A 57 -6.51 -18.62 -26.32
C ASN A 57 -6.34 -17.15 -26.81
N GLY A 58 -5.12 -16.59 -26.73
CA GLY A 58 -4.82 -15.23 -27.18
C GLY A 58 -5.48 -14.11 -26.36
N LYS A 59 -6.01 -14.43 -25.17
CA LYS A 59 -6.61 -13.49 -24.21
C LYS A 59 -5.58 -12.87 -23.26
N SER A 60 -4.34 -13.33 -23.30
CA SER A 60 -3.19 -12.69 -22.65
C SER A 60 -1.95 -12.81 -23.52
N GLN A 61 -1.08 -11.80 -23.49
CA GLN A 61 0.18 -11.81 -24.24
C GLN A 61 1.35 -12.43 -23.45
N THR A 62 1.17 -12.74 -22.17
CA THR A 62 2.26 -13.18 -21.29
C THR A 62 1.80 -14.18 -20.24
N ARG A 63 2.69 -15.12 -19.87
CA ARG A 63 2.47 -16.02 -18.72
C ARG A 63 2.81 -15.35 -17.37
N LYS A 64 3.39 -14.16 -17.39
CA LYS A 64 3.71 -13.35 -16.20
C LYS A 64 2.56 -12.38 -15.93
N SER A 65 1.72 -12.68 -14.93
CA SER A 65 0.53 -11.88 -14.58
C SER A 65 0.52 -11.50 -13.10
N TYR A 66 0.25 -10.24 -12.78
CA TYR A 66 0.21 -9.76 -11.39
C TYR A 66 -0.91 -10.43 -10.57
N HIS A 67 -1.94 -10.99 -11.21
CA HIS A 67 -2.95 -11.81 -10.53
C HIS A 67 -2.40 -13.13 -9.99
N LEU A 68 -1.35 -13.70 -10.61
CA LEU A 68 -0.71 -14.93 -10.11
C LEU A 68 -0.01 -14.70 -8.76
N VAL A 69 0.40 -13.47 -8.49
CA VAL A 69 1.15 -13.10 -7.28
C VAL A 69 0.32 -12.27 -6.31
N GLY A 70 -0.99 -12.13 -6.55
CA GLY A 70 -1.92 -11.38 -5.71
C GLY A 70 -1.68 -9.87 -5.70
N GLN A 71 -1.00 -9.33 -6.71
CA GLN A 71 -0.68 -7.90 -6.83
C GLN A 71 -1.56 -7.17 -7.86
N ALA A 72 -2.68 -7.76 -8.29
CA ALA A 72 -3.61 -7.10 -9.21
C ALA A 72 -5.07 -7.36 -8.83
N LEU A 73 -5.93 -6.45 -9.24
CA LEU A 73 -7.37 -6.61 -9.20
C LEU A 73 -7.99 -6.05 -10.48
N ASP A 74 -9.09 -6.66 -10.91
CA ASP A 74 -9.93 -6.12 -11.97
C ASP A 74 -11.20 -5.55 -11.32
N PHE A 75 -11.61 -4.36 -11.74
CA PHE A 75 -12.80 -3.71 -11.23
C PHE A 75 -13.72 -3.24 -12.36
N VAL A 76 -15.01 -3.08 -12.04
CA VAL A 76 -16.05 -2.63 -12.97
C VAL A 76 -16.80 -1.47 -12.32
N PRO A 77 -16.95 -0.32 -13.00
CA PRO A 77 -17.85 0.75 -12.60
C PRO A 77 -19.29 0.26 -12.44
N ILE A 78 -19.99 0.67 -11.39
CA ILE A 78 -21.42 0.40 -11.23
C ILE A 78 -22.20 1.68 -11.46
N VAL A 79 -22.92 1.73 -12.58
CA VAL A 79 -23.73 2.87 -13.00
C VAL A 79 -25.20 2.49 -12.85
N ASN A 80 -25.93 3.21 -11.98
CA ASN A 80 -27.34 2.96 -11.70
C ASN A 80 -27.63 1.49 -11.32
N GLY A 81 -26.74 0.89 -10.51
CA GLY A 81 -26.85 -0.50 -10.06
C GLY A 81 -26.49 -1.56 -11.11
N LYS A 82 -25.91 -1.17 -12.26
CA LYS A 82 -25.51 -2.09 -13.33
C LYS A 82 -24.04 -1.91 -13.70
N GLU A 83 -23.43 -2.98 -14.20
CA GLU A 83 -22.05 -2.98 -14.69
C GLU A 83 -21.89 -2.02 -15.88
N GLY A 84 -21.05 -1.00 -15.70
CA GLY A 84 -20.73 0.05 -16.66
C GLY A 84 -19.37 -0.16 -17.30
N TRP A 85 -19.19 -1.25 -18.05
CA TRP A 85 -17.92 -1.65 -18.69
C TRP A 85 -17.26 -0.60 -19.60
N ASN A 86 -17.94 0.48 -19.96
CA ASN A 86 -17.39 1.58 -20.78
C ASN A 86 -17.34 2.92 -20.02
N SER A 87 -17.39 2.89 -18.69
CA SER A 87 -17.53 4.10 -17.85
C SER A 87 -16.24 4.51 -17.12
N TYR A 88 -15.09 3.92 -17.46
CA TYR A 88 -13.86 4.15 -16.72
C TYR A 88 -13.36 5.60 -16.80
N ASP A 89 -13.47 6.25 -17.96
CA ASP A 89 -13.03 7.65 -18.16
C ASP A 89 -14.10 8.70 -17.78
N THR A 90 -15.21 8.29 -17.17
CA THR A 90 -16.24 9.22 -16.68
C THR A 90 -16.12 9.44 -15.18
N GLU A 91 -16.58 10.60 -14.72
CA GLU A 91 -16.75 10.79 -13.27
C GLU A 91 -17.93 9.95 -12.76
N PRO A 92 -17.83 9.35 -11.56
CA PRO A 92 -16.74 9.54 -10.60
C PRO A 92 -15.58 8.53 -10.72
N PHE A 93 -15.62 7.59 -11.66
CA PHE A 93 -14.64 6.50 -11.79
C PHE A 93 -13.24 6.98 -12.15
N LYS A 94 -13.15 8.02 -12.98
CA LYS A 94 -11.90 8.71 -13.29
C LYS A 94 -11.17 9.20 -12.03
N SER A 95 -11.91 9.74 -11.05
CA SER A 95 -11.35 10.14 -9.75
C SER A 95 -10.87 8.95 -8.91
N ALA A 96 -11.61 7.83 -8.93
CA ALA A 96 -11.18 6.60 -8.26
C ALA A 96 -9.87 6.04 -8.85
N ILE A 97 -9.74 6.01 -10.19
CA ILE A 97 -8.52 5.57 -10.88
C ILE A 97 -7.36 6.50 -10.54
N LYS A 98 -7.58 7.82 -10.57
CA LYS A 98 -6.59 8.82 -10.17
C LYS A 98 -6.11 8.59 -8.73
N TYR A 99 -7.02 8.29 -7.81
CA TYR A 99 -6.66 7.97 -6.43
C TYR A 99 -5.86 6.67 -6.34
N ALA A 100 -6.25 5.60 -7.04
CA ALA A 100 -5.50 4.34 -7.10
C ALA A 100 -4.04 4.59 -7.52
N LYS A 101 -3.84 5.38 -8.58
CA LYS A 101 -2.52 5.77 -9.08
C LYS A 101 -1.71 6.52 -8.02
N SER A 102 -2.34 7.44 -7.29
CA SER A 102 -1.68 8.22 -6.24
C SER A 102 -1.15 7.38 -5.06
N ILE A 103 -1.70 6.19 -4.85
CA ILE A 103 -1.29 5.28 -3.76
C ILE A 103 -0.43 4.10 -4.23
N GLY A 104 0.00 4.09 -5.50
CA GLY A 104 0.99 3.14 -6.03
C GLY A 104 0.45 2.07 -6.98
N PHE A 105 -0.82 2.15 -7.40
CA PHE A 105 -1.30 1.33 -8.51
C PHE A 105 -0.88 1.90 -9.87
N THR A 106 -0.71 1.04 -10.86
CA THR A 106 -0.82 1.40 -12.27
C THR A 106 -2.15 0.89 -12.81
N TRP A 107 -2.63 1.50 -13.89
CA TRP A 107 -3.93 1.20 -14.49
C TRP A 107 -3.76 0.73 -15.93
N GLY A 108 -4.42 -0.37 -16.30
CA GLY A 108 -4.32 -0.95 -17.64
C GLY A 108 -4.93 -0.11 -18.75
N GLY A 109 -5.82 0.83 -18.41
CA GLY A 109 -6.33 1.83 -19.35
C GLY A 109 -5.28 2.84 -19.83
N ASP A 110 -4.15 2.99 -19.11
CA ASP A 110 -3.04 3.86 -19.54
C ASP A 110 -2.07 3.16 -20.52
N TRP A 111 -2.23 1.86 -20.79
CA TRP A 111 -1.29 1.10 -21.61
C TRP A 111 -1.39 1.47 -23.09
N SER A 112 -0.25 1.67 -23.76
CA SER A 112 -0.21 2.05 -25.19
C SER A 112 -0.55 0.91 -26.16
N SER A 113 -0.57 -0.33 -25.67
CA SER A 113 -0.91 -1.53 -26.43
C SER A 113 -1.59 -2.52 -25.50
N PHE A 114 -2.63 -3.20 -25.99
CA PHE A 114 -3.43 -4.14 -25.18
C PHE A 114 -4.09 -3.44 -23.97
N VAL A 115 -4.79 -2.32 -24.23
CA VAL A 115 -5.52 -1.55 -23.20
C VAL A 115 -6.47 -2.46 -22.42
N ASP A 116 -6.34 -2.46 -21.09
CA ASP A 116 -7.13 -3.27 -20.17
C ASP A 116 -7.73 -2.39 -19.07
N GLU A 117 -8.83 -1.72 -19.39
CA GLU A 117 -9.45 -0.74 -18.49
C GLU A 117 -9.93 -1.30 -17.12
N PRO A 118 -10.39 -2.57 -17.00
CA PRO A 118 -10.66 -3.15 -15.70
C PRO A 118 -9.44 -3.25 -14.77
N HIS A 119 -8.21 -3.27 -15.31
CA HIS A 119 -7.04 -3.75 -14.60
C HIS A 119 -6.34 -2.69 -13.74
N LEU A 120 -6.14 -3.01 -12.46
CA LEU A 120 -5.24 -2.30 -11.55
C LEU A 120 -4.17 -3.25 -11.03
N GLN A 121 -2.89 -2.87 -11.14
CA GLN A 121 -1.79 -3.63 -10.54
C GLN A 121 -0.95 -2.77 -9.59
N PHE A 122 -0.51 -3.36 -8.48
CA PHE A 122 0.25 -2.70 -7.45
C PHE A 122 1.74 -2.97 -7.62
N GLU A 123 2.48 -1.93 -7.99
CA GLU A 123 3.92 -1.97 -8.24
C GLU A 123 4.72 -1.79 -6.95
N TYR A 124 4.55 -2.74 -6.03
CA TYR A 124 5.08 -2.58 -4.68
C TYR A 124 6.62 -2.40 -4.62
N LYS A 125 7.36 -3.48 -4.90
CA LYS A 125 8.82 -3.49 -5.11
C LYS A 125 9.16 -4.28 -6.37
N GLY A 126 8.19 -4.36 -7.28
CA GLY A 126 8.21 -5.19 -8.48
C GLY A 126 7.27 -6.39 -8.41
N TYR A 127 7.35 -7.20 -9.46
CA TYR A 127 6.53 -8.40 -9.63
C TYR A 127 6.86 -9.49 -8.61
N GLY A 128 5.85 -9.95 -7.88
CA GLY A 128 5.96 -11.10 -6.98
C GLY A 128 6.66 -10.81 -5.66
N THR A 129 7.03 -9.55 -5.38
CA THR A 129 7.75 -9.17 -4.17
C THR A 129 6.85 -8.96 -2.96
N ASP A 130 5.54 -8.77 -3.17
CA ASP A 130 4.58 -8.62 -2.08
C ASP A 130 4.28 -9.98 -1.43
N LYS A 131 5.05 -10.35 -0.41
CA LYS A 131 4.92 -11.64 0.32
C LYS A 131 4.54 -11.50 1.78
N VAL A 132 4.81 -10.34 2.38
CA VAL A 132 4.58 -10.04 3.80
C VAL A 132 4.07 -8.60 3.93
N LEU A 133 3.22 -8.33 4.92
CA LEU A 133 2.77 -6.95 5.17
C LEU A 133 3.96 -6.16 5.73
N GLU A 134 4.43 -5.15 5.01
CA GLU A 134 5.44 -4.26 5.60
C GLU A 134 4.79 -3.33 6.61
N ALA A 135 5.38 -3.28 7.80
CA ALA A 135 4.98 -2.31 8.79
C ALA A 135 5.36 -0.92 8.27
N LYS A 136 4.37 -0.02 8.15
CA LYS A 136 4.69 1.38 7.89
C LYS A 136 5.59 1.89 9.03
N PRO A 137 6.69 2.59 8.72
CA PRO A 137 7.49 3.27 9.72
C PRO A 137 6.58 4.10 10.64
N PRO A 138 6.78 4.08 11.97
CA PRO A 138 5.98 4.90 12.87
C PRO A 138 6.15 6.37 12.50
N ALA A 139 5.06 7.13 12.56
CA ALA A 139 5.10 8.56 12.29
C ALA A 139 6.00 9.28 13.31
N TYR A 140 6.73 10.29 12.84
CA TYR A 140 7.50 11.14 13.74
C TYR A 140 6.56 11.78 14.79
N PRO A 141 6.89 11.77 16.09
CA PRO A 141 6.02 12.27 17.16
C PRO A 141 5.76 13.78 17.14
N GLY A 142 6.21 14.51 16.11
CA GLY A 142 6.05 15.96 15.98
C GLY A 142 6.92 16.77 16.94
N THR A 143 7.71 16.11 17.80
CA THR A 143 8.56 16.75 18.82
C THR A 143 9.92 16.07 18.88
N ILE A 144 10.97 16.87 19.14
CA ILE A 144 12.34 16.36 19.26
C ILE A 144 12.48 15.57 20.56
N LEU A 145 12.86 14.29 20.45
CA LEU A 145 13.22 13.47 21.60
C LEU A 145 14.68 13.74 21.97
N LYS A 146 14.93 13.98 23.26
CA LYS A 146 16.25 14.32 23.80
C LYS A 146 16.32 13.89 25.27
N SER A 147 17.47 14.07 25.90
CA SER A 147 17.62 13.79 27.34
C SER A 147 16.46 14.37 28.17
N GLY A 148 15.84 13.53 28.99
CA GLY A 148 14.65 13.86 29.79
C GLY A 148 13.30 13.54 29.13
N SER A 149 13.24 13.34 27.81
CA SER A 149 12.03 12.85 27.13
C SER A 149 11.61 11.47 27.66
N LYS A 150 10.31 11.20 27.69
CA LYS A 150 9.74 9.92 28.13
C LYS A 150 8.58 9.47 27.25
N GLY A 151 8.24 8.18 27.31
CA GLY A 151 7.02 7.61 26.72
C GLY A 151 7.27 6.68 25.55
N ASN A 152 6.19 6.33 24.83
CA ASN A 152 6.21 5.29 23.80
C ASN A 152 7.16 5.62 22.63
N SER A 153 7.28 6.88 22.24
CA SER A 153 8.20 7.28 21.17
C SER A 153 9.66 7.04 21.56
N VAL A 154 10.02 7.18 22.84
CA VAL A 154 11.35 6.82 23.34
C VAL A 154 11.55 5.31 23.33
N LYS A 155 10.53 4.52 23.71
CA LYS A 155 10.58 3.05 23.63
C LYS A 155 10.81 2.57 22.20
N LEU A 156 10.16 3.19 21.22
CA LEU A 156 10.35 2.87 19.80
C LEU A 156 11.81 3.13 19.37
N VAL A 157 12.34 4.31 19.65
CA VAL A 157 13.74 4.64 19.37
C VAL A 157 14.70 3.66 20.04
N GLN A 158 14.46 3.32 21.32
CA GLN A 158 15.30 2.37 22.05
C GLN A 158 15.30 0.97 21.42
N LYS A 159 14.14 0.50 20.95
CA LYS A 159 14.02 -0.77 20.22
C LYS A 159 14.84 -0.75 18.93
N GLU A 160 14.72 0.29 18.11
CA GLU A 160 15.50 0.41 16.87
C GLU A 160 17.01 0.53 17.12
N LEU A 161 17.39 1.17 18.21
CA LEU A 161 18.79 1.27 18.62
C LEU A 161 19.34 -0.03 19.23
N GLY A 162 18.51 -1.05 19.43
CA GLY A 162 18.90 -2.33 20.03
C GLY A 162 19.29 -2.22 21.50
N ILE A 163 18.68 -1.29 22.25
CA ILE A 163 18.90 -1.10 23.70
C ILE A 163 17.61 -1.35 24.50
N THR A 164 17.74 -1.47 25.82
CA THR A 164 16.59 -1.65 26.72
C THR A 164 15.57 -0.52 26.55
N ALA A 165 14.32 -0.89 26.23
CA ALA A 165 13.23 0.03 25.96
C ALA A 165 12.41 0.41 27.21
N ASP A 166 13.04 1.07 28.17
CA ASP A 166 12.39 1.55 29.41
C ASP A 166 11.48 2.77 29.18
N GLY A 167 11.59 3.43 28.03
CA GLY A 167 10.83 4.62 27.67
C GLY A 167 11.35 5.91 28.31
N ILE A 168 12.59 5.91 28.81
CA ILE A 168 13.26 7.06 29.40
C ILE A 168 14.48 7.42 28.55
N PHE A 169 14.52 8.65 28.07
CA PHE A 169 15.66 9.14 27.31
C PHE A 169 16.75 9.59 28.29
N GLY A 170 17.48 8.63 28.83
CA GLY A 170 18.61 8.84 29.73
C GLY A 170 19.97 8.80 29.02
N PRO A 171 21.08 8.77 29.78
CA PRO A 171 22.44 8.76 29.22
C PRO A 171 22.74 7.60 28.27
N ILE A 172 22.13 6.42 28.51
CA ILE A 172 22.27 5.25 27.62
C ILE A 172 21.66 5.55 26.25
N THR A 173 20.46 6.12 26.22
CA THR A 173 19.75 6.49 24.99
C THR A 173 20.46 7.62 24.26
N ASP A 174 20.95 8.66 24.96
CA ASP A 174 21.72 9.76 24.34
C ASP A 174 22.98 9.23 23.63
N ARG A 175 23.77 8.39 24.32
CA ARG A 175 24.96 7.78 23.74
C ARG A 175 24.63 6.92 22.52
N ALA A 176 23.57 6.11 22.61
CA ALA A 176 23.13 5.27 21.50
C ALA A 176 22.68 6.10 20.29
N VAL A 177 21.91 7.19 20.50
CA VAL A 177 21.50 8.12 19.44
C VAL A 177 22.72 8.79 18.79
N ARG A 178 23.68 9.28 19.58
CA ARG A 178 24.91 9.89 19.02
C ARG A 178 25.72 8.90 18.19
N ASN A 179 25.87 7.67 18.66
CA ASN A 179 26.56 6.62 17.91
C ASN A 179 25.84 6.29 16.61
N PHE A 180 24.51 6.17 16.64
CA PHE A 180 23.69 5.97 15.46
C PHE A 180 23.82 7.14 14.48
N GLN A 181 23.73 8.39 14.96
CA GLN A 181 23.90 9.58 14.14
C GLN A 181 25.27 9.60 13.46
N LYS A 182 26.34 9.34 14.22
CA LYS A 182 27.71 9.27 13.69
C LYS A 182 27.84 8.20 12.61
N LYS A 183 27.33 7.00 12.87
CA LYS A 183 27.37 5.85 11.93
C LYS A 183 26.63 6.15 10.63
N ASN A 184 25.57 6.97 10.68
CA ASN A 184 24.71 7.27 9.53
C ASN A 184 24.97 8.67 8.92
N GLY A 185 26.08 9.33 9.27
CA GLY A 185 26.43 10.64 8.70
C GLY A 185 25.45 11.78 9.04
N LEU A 186 24.74 11.67 10.16
CA LEU A 186 23.83 12.69 10.66
C LEU A 186 24.54 13.64 11.63
N THR A 187 23.96 14.81 11.86
CA THR A 187 24.41 15.72 12.93
C THR A 187 24.39 15.00 14.28
N VAL A 188 25.54 14.90 14.96
CA VAL A 188 25.71 14.16 16.21
C VAL A 188 25.35 15.03 17.41
N ASP A 189 24.06 15.37 17.54
CA ASP A 189 23.54 16.25 18.60
C ASP A 189 22.86 15.50 19.76
N GLY A 190 22.70 14.18 19.65
CA GLY A 190 22.02 13.35 20.66
C GLY A 190 20.50 13.53 20.66
N LYS A 191 19.94 14.14 19.62
CA LYS A 191 18.51 14.45 19.50
C LYS A 191 17.88 13.66 18.36
N VAL A 192 16.69 13.12 18.60
CA VAL A 192 15.89 12.47 17.57
C VAL A 192 14.92 13.49 16.97
N GLY A 193 15.43 14.26 16.01
CA GLY A 193 14.63 15.09 15.10
C GLY A 193 14.10 14.29 13.91
N PRO A 194 13.35 14.92 12.98
CA PRO A 194 12.73 14.25 11.84
C PRO A 194 13.71 13.42 10.98
N LYS A 195 14.94 13.92 10.76
CA LYS A 195 15.97 13.20 9.98
C LYS A 195 16.49 11.95 10.70
N THR A 196 16.78 12.06 12.00
CA THR A 196 17.21 10.90 12.81
C THR A 196 16.09 9.87 12.89
N TRP A 197 14.85 10.30 13.09
CA TRP A 197 13.68 9.42 13.13
C TRP A 197 13.49 8.69 11.81
N ALA A 198 13.45 9.43 10.69
CA ALA A 198 13.33 8.82 9.37
C ALA A 198 14.41 7.76 9.15
N LYS A 199 15.65 8.01 9.58
CA LYS A 199 16.74 7.03 9.42
C LYS A 199 16.65 5.82 10.34
N LEU A 200 16.05 5.96 11.52
CA LEU A 200 15.84 4.84 12.45
C LEU A 200 14.79 3.85 11.93
N PHE A 201 13.84 4.32 11.12
CA PHE A 201 12.72 3.53 10.62
C PHE A 201 12.67 3.52 9.08
N ASP A 202 13.84 3.58 8.43
CA ASP A 202 14.05 3.51 6.97
C ASP A 202 14.08 2.06 6.48
#